data_AF-A0A4Q2D3N3-F1
#
_entry.id   AF-A0A4Q2D3N3-F1
#
_cell.length_a   1.000
_cell.length_b   1.000
_cell.length_c   1.000
_cell.angle_alpha   90.00
_cell.angle_beta   90.00
_cell.angle_gamma   90.00
#
_symmetry.space_group_name_H-M   'P 1'
#
loop_
_entity.id
_entity.type
_entity.pdbx_description
1 polymer ?
#
loop_
_entity_poly.entity_id
_entity_poly.type
_entity_poly.pdbx_seq_one_letter_code
_entity_poly.pdbx_strand_id
1 'polypeptide(L)'
;MPAEYRLQILGCVSAFLKHFLDTASQEKPYPLGATSNLGIPWLSEQHRKCLLHYMFDPDSPHSAGIAIDDAQAEYDRVRMAPERRDYRDRMYNNLKPPHRVAFYAFRRYGIVLPLGAANAHFNCANSSLFSLEGKWLQTDYADPLSGWNTEEVIQSGKAHGAQAEDIYGCLYFFVLTHLRTLAQRIRKLPISFKLFSVEACALSKEIKKDTFTEMGITSNTTFDRIEVSNILDVNYVGVRGVLTAWSPLLGQDKHAAIVGYFMNWVMVQKDGRVQGSGESGMKQATRKLVERKGADSLKAAFAQSSFDIRNVASPGGSIISLYKEMEVMYENSKPFEKYLKKEKLDIILRETKLKLRGQHKIVPHRLGLSLGDPSDALPHFPNEESWYYRTKLSGSTWVERFVEFSRE
;
A
#
# COMPACT_ATOMS: atom_id res chain seq x y z
N MET A 1 6.95 2.04 21.18
CA MET A 1 6.80 3.51 21.19
C MET A 1 7.25 4.07 22.53
N PRO A 2 7.70 5.32 22.59
CA PRO A 2 8.00 5.99 23.86
C PRO A 2 6.78 6.17 24.75
N ALA A 3 6.93 5.91 26.05
CA ALA A 3 5.87 6.04 27.04
C ALA A 3 5.30 7.47 27.10
N GLU A 4 6.13 8.49 26.89
CA GLU A 4 5.73 9.90 26.92
C GLU A 4 4.76 10.22 25.78
N TYR A 5 4.97 9.65 24.59
CA TYR A 5 4.06 9.81 23.45
C TYR A 5 2.72 9.10 23.69
N ARG A 6 2.70 8.06 24.52
CA ARG A 6 1.48 7.35 24.88
C ARG A 6 0.51 8.26 25.64
N LEU A 7 1.01 9.03 26.61
CA LEU A 7 0.19 9.99 27.36
C LEU A 7 -0.38 11.09 26.45
N GLN A 8 0.41 11.57 25.48
CA GLN A 8 -0.06 12.58 24.52
C GLN A 8 -1.16 12.02 23.60
N ILE A 9 -0.94 10.81 23.06
CA ILE A 9 -1.93 10.12 22.23
C ILE A 9 -3.21 9.86 23.04
N LEU A 10 -3.08 9.40 24.29
CA LEU A 10 -4.19 9.18 25.20
C LEU A 10 -5.03 10.45 25.39
N GLY A 11 -4.38 11.60 25.61
CA GLY A 11 -5.05 12.89 25.73
C GLY A 11 -5.84 13.26 24.46
N CYS A 12 -5.22 13.09 23.29
CA CYS A 12 -5.87 13.36 22.00
C CYS A 12 -7.07 12.44 21.74
N VAL A 13 -6.94 11.13 21.94
CA VAL A 13 -8.03 10.17 21.72
C VAL A 13 -9.15 10.36 22.75
N SER A 14 -8.82 10.67 24.01
CA SER A 14 -9.82 10.99 25.03
C SER A 14 -10.65 12.21 24.65
N ALA A 15 -9.99 13.29 24.22
CA ALA A 15 -10.66 14.51 23.77
C ALA A 15 -11.56 14.24 22.55
N PHE A 16 -11.06 13.44 21.61
CA PHE A 16 -11.81 12.99 20.44
C PHE A 16 -13.07 12.19 20.82
N LEU A 17 -12.93 11.16 21.68
CA LEU A 17 -14.07 10.36 22.12
C LEU A 17 -15.08 11.20 22.89
N LYS A 18 -14.62 12.08 23.78
CA LYS A 18 -15.49 12.98 24.56
C LYS A 18 -16.33 13.86 23.63
N HIS A 19 -15.73 14.40 22.56
CA HIS A 19 -16.44 15.23 21.58
C HIS A 19 -17.63 14.50 20.94
N PHE A 20 -17.50 13.21 20.65
CA PHE A 20 -18.57 12.40 20.05
C PHE A 20 -19.54 11.77 21.07
N LEU A 21 -19.23 11.83 22.37
CA LEU A 21 -20.11 11.36 23.44
C LEU A 21 -20.94 12.47 24.08
N ASP A 22 -20.50 13.72 23.96
CA ASP A 22 -21.21 14.88 24.48
C ASP A 22 -22.37 15.26 23.55
N THR A 23 -23.58 15.26 24.10
CA THR A 23 -24.81 15.64 23.39
C THR A 23 -24.73 17.01 22.70
N ALA A 24 -23.92 17.95 23.21
CA ALA A 24 -23.77 19.28 22.63
C ALA A 24 -22.86 19.34 21.39
N SER A 25 -22.02 18.32 21.19
CA SER A 25 -21.01 18.27 20.12
C SER A 25 -21.02 17.01 19.25
N GLN A 26 -21.78 15.97 19.62
CA GLN A 26 -21.78 14.67 18.94
C GLN A 26 -22.14 14.72 17.45
N GLU A 27 -22.98 15.68 17.03
CA GLU A 27 -23.38 15.88 15.63
C GLU A 27 -22.41 16.79 14.86
N LYS A 28 -21.44 17.41 15.55
CA LYS A 28 -20.49 18.35 14.94
C LYS A 28 -19.19 17.64 14.57
N PRO A 29 -18.55 18.00 13.44
CA PRO A 29 -17.20 17.55 13.13
C PRO A 29 -16.19 17.91 14.23
N TYR A 30 -15.24 17.01 14.51
CA TYR A 30 -14.14 17.25 15.44
C TYR A 30 -13.13 18.25 14.85
N PRO A 31 -12.75 19.32 15.56
CA PRO A 31 -11.81 20.31 15.04
C PRO A 31 -10.37 19.76 14.98
N LEU A 32 -9.71 19.93 13.83
CA LEU A 32 -8.29 19.61 13.63
C LEU A 32 -7.40 20.87 13.60
N GLY A 33 -7.97 22.02 13.96
CA GLY A 33 -7.37 23.35 13.89
C GLY A 33 -8.48 24.39 13.76
N ALA A 34 -8.10 25.62 13.40
CA ALA A 34 -9.07 26.71 13.22
C ALA A 34 -9.97 26.54 11.99
N THR A 35 -9.47 25.87 10.95
CA THR A 35 -10.13 25.82 9.62
C THR A 35 -10.40 24.39 9.13
N SER A 36 -9.84 23.37 9.78
CA SER A 36 -9.98 21.96 9.38
C SER A 36 -10.75 21.14 10.39
N ASN A 37 -11.45 20.11 9.92
CA ASN A 37 -12.28 19.25 10.76
C ASN A 37 -12.34 17.80 10.26
N LEU A 38 -12.75 16.89 11.16
CA LEU A 38 -12.98 15.47 10.90
C LEU A 38 -14.39 15.09 11.33
N GLY A 39 -15.22 14.66 10.38
CA GLY A 39 -16.53 14.09 10.64
C GLY A 39 -16.55 12.57 10.54
N ILE A 40 -17.26 11.91 11.44
CA ILE A 40 -17.54 10.47 11.41
C ILE A 40 -19.03 10.27 11.70
N PRO A 41 -19.86 9.85 10.72
CA PRO A 41 -21.32 9.78 10.91
C PRO A 41 -21.73 8.73 11.95
N TRP A 42 -20.96 7.64 12.06
CA TRP A 42 -21.34 6.48 12.87
C TRP A 42 -20.15 5.97 13.68
N LEU A 43 -19.90 6.61 14.82
CA LEU A 43 -18.96 6.09 15.81
C LEU A 43 -19.64 5.01 16.68
N SER A 44 -19.74 3.79 16.14
CA SER A 44 -20.31 2.63 16.82
C SER A 44 -19.58 2.30 18.14
N GLU A 45 -20.23 1.52 19.01
CA GLU A 45 -19.60 1.01 20.23
C GLU A 45 -18.34 0.20 19.94
N GLN A 46 -18.31 -0.56 18.84
CA GLN A 46 -17.12 -1.30 18.42
C GLN A 46 -15.98 -0.34 18.03
N HIS A 47 -16.25 0.72 17.27
CA HIS A 47 -15.24 1.72 16.96
C HIS A 47 -14.68 2.36 18.23
N ARG A 48 -15.53 2.66 19.22
CA ARG A 48 -15.11 3.18 20.51
C ARG A 48 -14.24 2.18 21.27
N LYS A 49 -14.62 0.89 21.32
CA LYS A 49 -13.80 -0.17 21.93
C LYS A 49 -12.42 -0.26 21.29
N CYS A 50 -12.32 -0.17 19.96
CA CYS A 50 -11.04 -0.15 19.26
C CYS A 50 -10.21 1.11 19.58
N LEU A 51 -10.82 2.30 19.61
CA LEU A 51 -10.10 3.53 19.97
C LEU A 51 -9.62 3.51 21.42
N LEU A 52 -10.44 3.00 22.34
CA LEU A 52 -10.06 2.77 23.73
C LEU A 52 -8.95 1.71 23.84
N HIS A 53 -8.93 0.71 22.95
CA HIS A 53 -7.82 -0.25 22.89
C HIS A 53 -6.46 0.42 22.66
N TYR A 54 -6.43 1.47 21.85
CA TYR A 54 -5.21 2.25 21.61
C TYR A 54 -4.78 3.10 22.81
N MET A 55 -5.64 3.21 23.82
CA MET A 55 -5.45 4.03 25.02
C MET A 55 -5.02 3.22 26.25
N PHE A 56 -5.06 1.88 26.20
CA PHE A 56 -4.95 1.04 27.39
C PHE A 56 -3.55 0.86 27.97
N ASP A 57 -3.51 0.68 29.30
CA ASP A 57 -2.35 0.44 30.16
C ASP A 57 -2.42 -0.94 30.77
N PRO A 58 -1.44 -1.83 30.54
CA PRO A 58 -1.40 -3.13 31.22
C PRO A 58 -1.31 -2.98 32.75
N ASP A 59 -0.80 -1.85 33.26
CA ASP A 59 -0.71 -1.57 34.70
C ASP A 59 -2.01 -0.99 35.31
N SER A 60 -3.04 -0.75 34.49
CA SER A 60 -4.35 -0.27 34.97
C SER A 60 -5.29 -1.45 35.24
N PRO A 61 -5.81 -1.62 36.48
CA PRO A 61 -6.65 -2.76 36.86
C PRO A 61 -8.03 -2.80 36.14
N HIS A 62 -8.33 -1.81 35.31
CA HIS A 62 -9.59 -1.70 34.56
C HIS A 62 -9.40 -1.73 33.04
N SER A 63 -8.18 -2.00 32.54
CA SER A 63 -7.84 -1.84 31.13
C SER A 63 -6.83 -2.90 30.70
N ALA A 64 -7.24 -3.84 29.83
CA ALA A 64 -6.34 -4.84 29.28
C ALA A 64 -5.53 -4.25 28.13
N GLY A 65 -4.44 -3.55 28.44
CA GLY A 65 -3.36 -3.30 27.49
C GLY A 65 -2.52 -4.57 27.30
N ILE A 66 -1.83 -4.69 26.17
CA ILE A 66 -0.87 -5.79 25.99
C ILE A 66 0.44 -5.44 26.71
N ALA A 67 0.89 -6.30 27.63
CA ALA A 67 2.19 -6.14 28.28
C ALA A 67 3.30 -6.23 27.24
N ILE A 68 4.44 -5.57 27.48
CA ILE A 68 5.53 -5.55 26.49
C ILE A 68 6.05 -6.96 26.15
N ASP A 69 6.12 -7.83 27.15
CA ASP A 69 6.58 -9.21 26.96
C ASP A 69 5.58 -10.03 26.14
N ASP A 70 4.27 -9.86 26.38
CA ASP A 70 3.22 -10.50 25.59
C ASP A 70 3.21 -9.98 24.14
N ALA A 71 3.41 -8.68 23.97
CA ALA A 71 3.51 -8.03 22.66
C ALA A 71 4.71 -8.56 21.87
N GLN A 72 5.87 -8.71 22.55
CA GLN A 72 7.07 -9.27 21.95
C GLN A 72 6.87 -10.75 21.59
N ALA A 73 6.26 -11.54 22.47
CA ALA A 73 5.98 -12.96 22.22
C ALA A 73 5.05 -13.14 21.01
N GLU A 74 4.00 -12.34 20.90
CA GLU A 74 3.07 -12.40 19.77
C GLU A 74 3.73 -11.87 18.47
N TYR A 75 4.56 -10.83 18.55
CA TYR A 75 5.35 -10.34 17.43
C TYR A 75 6.29 -11.44 16.90
N ASP A 76 7.03 -12.11 17.79
CA ASP A 76 7.94 -13.21 17.44
C ASP A 76 7.19 -14.43 16.92
N ARG A 77 6.03 -14.76 17.50
CA ARG A 77 5.16 -15.85 17.00
C ARG A 77 4.85 -15.70 15.52
N VAL A 78 4.59 -14.47 15.04
CA VAL A 78 4.29 -14.22 13.63
C VAL A 78 5.56 -14.00 12.81
N ARG A 79 6.47 -13.15 13.28
CA ARG A 79 7.64 -12.70 12.48
C ARG A 79 8.76 -13.73 12.42
N MET A 80 8.91 -14.54 13.47
CA MET A 80 10.00 -15.50 13.66
C MET A 80 9.55 -16.96 13.60
N ALA A 81 8.27 -17.22 13.31
CA ALA A 81 7.69 -18.53 13.06
C ALA A 81 8.64 -19.48 12.28
N PRO A 82 9.01 -20.65 12.82
CA PRO A 82 9.95 -21.58 12.16
C PRO A 82 9.51 -21.99 10.76
N GLU A 83 8.21 -22.24 10.55
CA GLU A 83 7.60 -22.61 9.28
C GLU A 83 7.68 -21.50 8.20
N ARG A 84 7.98 -20.26 8.60
CA ARG A 84 8.17 -19.12 7.70
C ARG A 84 9.63 -18.82 7.37
N ARG A 85 10.57 -19.66 7.82
CA ARG A 85 12.01 -19.47 7.61
C ARG A 85 12.39 -19.32 6.14
N ASP A 86 11.90 -20.19 5.27
CA ASP A 86 12.22 -20.15 3.82
C ASP A 86 11.79 -18.82 3.19
N TYR A 87 10.61 -18.29 3.55
CA TYR A 87 10.15 -16.97 3.07
C TYR A 87 11.09 -15.84 3.52
N ARG A 88 11.55 -15.87 4.77
CA ARG A 88 12.53 -14.89 5.29
C ARG A 88 13.87 -15.00 4.59
N ASP A 89 14.39 -16.21 4.42
CA ASP A 89 15.69 -16.44 3.78
C ASP A 89 15.65 -15.99 2.31
N ARG A 90 14.56 -16.24 1.59
CA ARG A 90 14.33 -15.72 0.22
C ARG A 90 14.27 -14.20 0.15
N MET A 91 13.69 -13.55 1.16
CA MET A 91 13.69 -12.08 1.26
C MET A 91 15.12 -11.57 1.41
N TYR A 92 15.89 -12.08 2.38
CA TYR A 92 17.26 -11.63 2.64
C TYR A 92 18.23 -11.94 1.49
N ASN A 93 18.06 -13.07 0.80
CA ASN A 93 18.93 -13.49 -0.29
C ASN A 93 19.07 -12.42 -1.39
N ASN A 94 18.00 -11.67 -1.62
CA ASN A 94 17.91 -10.65 -2.67
C ASN A 94 18.49 -9.29 -2.28
N LEU A 95 18.83 -9.10 -1.01
CA LEU A 95 19.31 -7.83 -0.47
C LEU A 95 20.85 -7.77 -0.51
N LYS A 96 21.39 -6.57 -0.75
CA LYS A 96 22.81 -6.27 -0.49
C LYS A 96 23.12 -6.49 1.00
N PRO A 97 24.34 -6.89 1.37
CA PRO A 97 24.68 -7.21 2.77
C PRO A 97 24.32 -6.12 3.80
N PRO A 98 24.57 -4.81 3.56
CA PRO A 98 24.18 -3.77 4.52
C PRO A 98 22.67 -3.65 4.71
N HIS A 99 21.88 -3.75 3.63
CA HIS A 99 20.42 -3.73 3.73
C HIS A 99 19.86 -4.94 4.49
N ARG A 100 20.53 -6.10 4.44
CA ARG A 100 20.14 -7.25 5.29
C ARG A 100 20.21 -6.90 6.76
N VAL A 101 21.21 -6.12 7.18
CA VAL A 101 21.35 -5.64 8.57
C VAL A 101 20.20 -4.72 8.94
N ALA A 102 19.85 -3.75 8.09
CA ALA A 102 18.72 -2.85 8.32
C ALA A 102 17.38 -3.61 8.41
N PHE A 103 17.11 -4.54 7.48
CA PHE A 103 15.94 -5.42 7.51
C PHE A 103 15.91 -6.32 8.73
N TYR A 104 17.06 -6.87 9.13
CA TYR A 104 17.15 -7.68 10.33
C TYR A 104 16.85 -6.86 11.59
N ALA A 105 17.42 -5.66 11.72
CA ALA A 105 17.17 -4.77 12.86
C ALA A 105 15.68 -4.38 12.95
N PHE A 106 15.08 -3.94 11.84
CA PHE A 106 13.65 -3.62 11.81
C PHE A 106 12.79 -4.84 12.17
N ARG A 107 13.09 -6.03 11.62
CA ARG A 107 12.32 -7.25 11.92
C ARG A 107 12.54 -7.80 13.32
N ARG A 108 13.60 -7.41 13.99
CA ARG A 108 13.87 -7.81 15.39
C ARG A 108 13.15 -6.90 16.37
N TYR A 109 13.13 -5.59 16.12
CA TYR A 109 12.63 -4.60 17.08
C TYR A 109 11.28 -3.99 16.69
N GLY A 110 10.87 -4.06 15.43
CA GLY A 110 9.66 -3.40 14.91
C GLY A 110 9.75 -1.87 14.88
N ILE A 111 10.94 -1.29 15.05
CA ILE A 111 11.15 0.15 15.18
C ILE A 111 11.69 0.73 13.86
N VAL A 112 11.05 1.78 13.36
CA VAL A 112 11.54 2.58 12.23
C VAL A 112 12.29 3.79 12.76
N LEU A 113 13.61 3.64 12.91
CA LEU A 113 14.55 4.67 13.31
C LEU A 113 15.87 4.49 12.55
N PRO A 114 16.70 5.54 12.47
CA PRO A 114 18.10 5.37 12.07
C PRO A 114 18.81 4.37 12.99
N LEU A 115 19.64 3.49 12.43
CA LEU A 115 20.30 2.40 13.16
C LEU A 115 21.15 2.88 14.35
N GLY A 116 21.74 4.07 14.27
CA GLY A 116 22.53 4.67 15.35
C GLY A 116 21.71 5.44 16.39
N ALA A 117 20.39 5.54 16.22
CA ALA A 117 19.55 6.29 17.15
C ALA A 117 19.35 5.52 18.46
N ALA A 118 19.36 6.24 19.58
CA ALA A 118 19.00 5.65 20.88
C ALA A 118 17.56 5.13 20.83
N ASN A 119 17.35 3.89 21.21
CA ASN A 119 16.04 3.24 21.19
C ASN A 119 15.57 2.78 22.59
N ALA A 120 16.37 2.99 23.63
CA ALA A 120 16.05 2.55 25.00
C ALA A 120 14.73 3.13 25.54
N HIS A 121 14.31 4.28 25.02
CA HIS A 121 13.04 4.91 25.37
C HIS A 121 11.84 4.31 24.63
N PHE A 122 12.01 3.39 23.66
CA PHE A 122 10.91 2.67 23.01
C PHE A 122 10.49 1.47 23.86
N ASN A 123 9.91 1.74 25.02
CA ASN A 123 9.64 0.79 26.09
C ASN A 123 8.15 0.43 26.27
N CYS A 124 7.27 0.82 25.34
CA CYS A 124 5.88 0.41 25.32
C CYS A 124 5.49 -0.19 23.96
N ALA A 125 4.60 -1.19 23.95
CA ALA A 125 4.00 -1.67 22.71
C ALA A 125 3.11 -0.59 22.07
N ASN A 126 3.01 -0.58 20.74
CA ASN A 126 1.96 0.18 20.07
C ASN A 126 0.71 -0.72 19.96
N SER A 127 -0.25 -0.54 20.87
CA SER A 127 -1.48 -1.34 20.93
C SER A 127 -2.29 -1.27 19.63
N SER A 128 -2.11 -0.25 18.78
CA SER A 128 -2.80 -0.18 17.48
C SER A 128 -2.37 -1.24 16.47
N LEU A 129 -1.33 -2.01 16.78
CA LEU A 129 -0.84 -3.12 15.95
C LEU A 129 -1.36 -4.49 16.41
N PHE A 130 -2.16 -4.51 17.49
CA PHE A 130 -2.70 -5.72 18.10
C PHE A 130 -4.24 -5.68 18.13
N SER A 131 -4.85 -6.87 18.12
CA SER A 131 -6.29 -7.03 18.31
C SER A 131 -6.67 -6.78 19.77
N LEU A 132 -7.97 -6.72 20.06
CA LEU A 132 -8.47 -6.60 21.44
C LEU A 132 -8.00 -7.75 22.34
N GLU A 133 -7.74 -8.92 21.75
CA GLU A 133 -7.23 -10.13 22.38
C GLU A 133 -5.68 -10.20 22.39
N GLY A 134 -5.01 -9.11 22.01
CA GLY A 134 -3.56 -9.01 21.97
C GLY A 134 -2.90 -9.76 20.81
N LYS A 135 -3.62 -10.05 19.73
CA LYS A 135 -3.07 -10.75 18.56
C LYS A 135 -2.47 -9.79 17.54
N TRP A 136 -1.29 -10.11 17.00
CA TRP A 136 -0.62 -9.26 16.02
C TRP A 136 -1.44 -9.19 14.74
N LEU A 137 -1.79 -7.97 14.31
CA LEU A 137 -2.73 -7.75 13.20
C LEU A 137 -2.08 -7.76 11.81
N GLN A 138 -0.75 -7.68 11.72
CA GLN A 138 -0.07 -7.64 10.43
C GLN A 138 0.42 -9.02 9.99
N THR A 139 0.67 -9.16 8.70
CA THR A 139 1.32 -10.37 8.16
C THR A 139 2.80 -10.42 8.54
N ASP A 140 3.39 -11.61 8.45
CA ASP A 140 4.81 -11.83 8.72
C ASP A 140 5.74 -11.08 7.76
N TYR A 141 5.28 -10.77 6.55
CA TYR A 141 6.01 -10.03 5.52
C TYR A 141 5.65 -8.53 5.43
N ALA A 142 4.83 -8.01 6.34
CA ALA A 142 4.49 -6.58 6.34
C ALA A 142 5.76 -5.72 6.50
N ASP A 143 5.94 -4.74 5.63
CA ASP A 143 7.10 -3.86 5.60
C ASP A 143 6.67 -2.41 5.37
N PRO A 144 7.04 -1.47 6.27
CA PRO A 144 6.65 -0.06 6.16
C PRO A 144 7.27 0.66 4.96
N LEU A 145 8.30 0.09 4.32
CA LEU A 145 8.86 0.58 3.06
C LEU A 145 7.91 0.33 1.87
N SER A 146 6.97 -0.61 2.01
CA SER A 146 6.01 -0.95 0.95
C SER A 146 5.12 0.24 0.61
N GLY A 147 4.97 0.51 -0.69
CA GLY A 147 4.14 1.61 -1.20
C GLY A 147 4.88 2.94 -1.37
N TRP A 148 6.13 3.06 -0.90
CA TRP A 148 6.93 4.25 -1.11
C TRP A 148 7.88 4.13 -2.31
N ASN A 149 8.21 5.27 -2.92
CA ASN A 149 9.29 5.34 -3.88
C ASN A 149 10.64 5.25 -3.14
N THR A 150 11.31 4.10 -3.25
CA THR A 150 12.59 3.84 -2.57
C THR A 150 13.67 4.89 -2.86
N GLU A 151 13.73 5.43 -4.08
CA GLU A 151 14.73 6.44 -4.44
C GLU A 151 14.46 7.77 -3.73
N GLU A 152 13.19 8.18 -3.63
CA GLU A 152 12.80 9.38 -2.88
C GLU A 152 13.04 9.20 -1.37
N VAL A 153 12.79 7.99 -0.85
CA VAL A 153 13.08 7.63 0.54
C VAL A 153 14.57 7.79 0.82
N ILE A 154 15.43 7.19 -0.01
CA ILE A 154 16.89 7.28 0.14
C ILE A 154 17.35 8.74 0.01
N GLN A 155 16.82 9.48 -0.96
CA GLN A 155 17.19 10.88 -1.17
C GLN A 155 16.81 11.75 0.04
N SER A 156 15.64 11.54 0.62
CA SER A 156 15.21 12.23 1.84
C SER A 156 16.10 11.87 3.04
N GLY A 157 16.47 10.59 3.18
CA GLY A 157 17.40 10.15 4.21
C GLY A 157 18.78 10.80 4.09
N LYS A 158 19.35 10.81 2.88
CA LYS A 158 20.65 11.45 2.59
C LYS A 158 20.65 12.94 2.96
N ALA A 159 19.55 13.64 2.68
CA ALA A 159 19.39 15.05 3.07
C ALA A 159 19.41 15.28 4.60
N HIS A 160 19.20 14.23 5.39
CA HIS A 160 19.24 14.26 6.86
C HIS A 160 20.43 13.48 7.46
N GLY A 161 21.42 13.11 6.63
CA GLY A 161 22.63 12.41 7.06
C GLY A 161 22.50 10.89 7.19
N ALA A 162 21.33 10.30 6.89
CA ALA A 162 21.20 8.85 6.82
C ALA A 162 21.86 8.30 5.54
N GLN A 163 22.50 7.14 5.65
CA GLN A 163 23.10 6.45 4.52
C GLN A 163 22.07 5.52 3.86
N ALA A 164 22.21 5.24 2.56
CA ALA A 164 21.25 4.42 1.82
C ALA A 164 21.10 3.00 2.41
N GLU A 165 22.20 2.48 2.96
CA GLU A 165 22.29 1.20 3.66
C GLU A 165 21.35 1.12 4.87
N ASP A 166 21.10 2.25 5.54
CA ASP A 166 20.12 2.39 6.61
C ASP A 166 18.76 2.80 6.03
N ILE A 167 18.17 1.90 5.23
CA ILE A 167 16.95 2.18 4.48
C ILE A 167 15.75 2.55 5.38
N TYR A 168 15.68 2.03 6.61
CA TYR A 168 14.63 2.40 7.56
C TYR A 168 14.93 3.72 8.28
N GLY A 169 16.20 4.09 8.48
CA GLY A 169 16.58 5.45 8.83
C GLY A 169 16.23 6.46 7.74
N CYS A 170 16.46 6.12 6.47
CA CYS A 170 15.99 6.92 5.34
C CYS A 170 14.45 7.06 5.36
N LEU A 171 13.73 5.95 5.57
CA LEU A 171 12.28 5.93 5.67
C LEU A 171 11.76 6.79 6.82
N TYR A 172 12.42 6.75 7.98
CA TYR A 172 12.07 7.59 9.12
C TYR A 172 12.04 9.08 8.74
N PHE A 173 13.12 9.59 8.14
CA PHE A 173 13.18 11.01 7.74
C PHE A 173 12.19 11.35 6.63
N PHE A 174 12.00 10.43 5.68
CA PHE A 174 11.02 10.59 4.62
C PHE A 174 9.61 10.74 5.17
N VAL A 175 9.16 9.81 6.01
CA VAL A 175 7.82 9.82 6.61
C VAL A 175 7.66 11.00 7.55
N LEU A 176 8.67 11.31 8.37
CA LEU A 176 8.65 12.48 9.26
C LEU A 176 8.42 13.79 8.49
N THR A 177 9.08 13.96 7.35
CA THR A 177 8.93 15.14 6.47
C THR A 177 7.49 15.25 5.94
N HIS A 178 6.91 14.13 5.49
CA HIS A 178 5.55 14.09 4.98
C HIS A 178 4.51 14.37 6.07
N LEU A 179 4.65 13.75 7.25
CA LEU A 179 3.74 13.96 8.39
C LEU A 179 3.80 15.40 8.90
N ARG A 180 4.99 16.00 8.98
CA ARG A 180 5.14 17.42 9.34
C ARG A 180 4.46 18.34 8.33
N THR A 181 4.64 18.06 7.04
CA THR A 181 3.98 18.82 5.97
C THR A 181 2.47 18.70 6.03
N LEU A 182 1.94 17.49 6.25
CA LEU A 182 0.51 17.25 6.43
C LEU A 182 -0.03 18.03 7.63
N ALA A 183 0.62 17.94 8.79
CA ALA A 183 0.22 18.65 10.00
C ALA A 183 0.22 20.18 9.80
N GLN A 184 1.21 20.72 9.10
CA GLN A 184 1.24 22.15 8.74
C GLN A 184 0.09 22.54 7.81
N ARG A 185 -0.22 21.71 6.81
CA ARG A 185 -1.31 21.96 5.86
C ARG A 185 -2.67 21.91 6.53
N ILE A 186 -2.93 20.93 7.39
CA ILE A 186 -4.19 20.84 8.16
C ILE A 186 -4.45 22.10 8.98
N ARG A 187 -3.41 22.73 9.54
CA ARG A 187 -3.55 23.98 10.31
C ARG A 187 -3.82 25.22 9.46
N LYS A 188 -3.42 25.22 8.19
CA LYS A 188 -3.45 26.40 7.31
C LYS A 188 -4.57 26.37 6.28
N LEU A 189 -4.90 25.19 5.77
CA LEU A 189 -5.88 25.00 4.73
C LEU A 189 -7.24 24.64 5.34
N PRO A 190 -8.35 25.05 4.71
CA PRO A 190 -9.68 24.59 5.11
C PRO A 190 -9.93 23.18 4.57
N ILE A 191 -9.66 22.14 5.37
CA ILE A 191 -9.83 20.74 4.97
C ILE A 191 -10.94 20.09 5.80
N SER A 192 -11.92 19.48 5.14
CA SER A 192 -12.93 18.66 5.80
C SER A 192 -12.70 17.18 5.48
N PHE A 193 -12.31 16.41 6.50
CA PHE A 193 -12.18 14.97 6.40
C PHE A 193 -13.50 14.30 6.78
N LYS A 194 -13.90 13.30 6.00
CA LYS A 194 -15.11 12.51 6.25
C LYS A 194 -14.70 11.04 6.23
N LEU A 195 -14.81 10.36 7.38
CA LEU A 195 -14.39 8.97 7.50
C LEU A 195 -15.61 8.07 7.65
N PHE A 196 -15.69 7.04 6.79
CA PHE A 196 -16.79 6.09 6.75
C PHE A 196 -16.27 4.66 6.96
N SER A 197 -17.00 3.87 7.71
CA SER A 197 -16.74 2.44 7.93
C SER A 197 -17.89 1.63 7.33
N VAL A 198 -17.99 1.67 6.00
CA VAL A 198 -19.00 0.94 5.22
C VAL A 198 -18.38 0.41 3.93
N GLU A 199 -19.01 -0.61 3.35
CA GLU A 199 -18.64 -1.13 2.05
C GLU A 199 -18.73 -0.01 0.98
N ALA A 200 -17.78 0.03 0.05
CA ALA A 200 -17.60 1.13 -0.89
C ALA A 200 -18.82 1.37 -1.79
N CYS A 201 -19.42 0.33 -2.35
CA CYS A 201 -20.62 0.48 -3.17
C CYS A 201 -21.86 0.83 -2.32
N ALA A 202 -21.96 0.33 -1.10
CA ALA A 202 -22.99 0.74 -0.14
C ALA A 202 -22.87 2.25 0.17
N LEU A 203 -21.65 2.77 0.39
CA LEU A 203 -21.40 4.19 0.61
C LEU A 203 -21.98 5.05 -0.51
N SER A 204 -21.72 4.68 -1.78
CA SER A 204 -22.25 5.41 -2.93
C SER A 204 -23.80 5.45 -2.96
N LYS A 205 -24.46 4.40 -2.47
CA LYS A 205 -25.92 4.32 -2.43
C LYS A 205 -26.47 5.22 -1.32
N GLU A 206 -25.83 5.22 -0.16
CA GLU A 206 -26.22 6.09 0.96
C GLU A 206 -26.01 7.58 0.65
N ILE A 207 -24.95 7.94 -0.07
CA ILE A 207 -24.78 9.32 -0.59
C ILE A 207 -25.97 9.72 -1.48
N LYS A 208 -26.39 8.85 -2.41
CA LYS A 208 -27.53 9.11 -3.30
C LYS A 208 -28.89 9.18 -2.60
N LYS A 209 -28.99 8.62 -1.39
CA LYS A 209 -30.19 8.68 -0.55
C LYS A 209 -30.19 9.89 0.40
N ASP A 210 -29.22 10.80 0.27
CA ASP A 210 -29.07 11.96 1.14
C ASP A 210 -28.81 11.61 2.62
N THR A 211 -28.32 10.39 2.91
CA THR A 211 -28.07 9.89 4.27
C THR A 211 -27.06 10.75 5.05
N PHE A 212 -26.17 11.48 4.36
CA PHE A 212 -25.07 12.25 4.97
C PHE A 212 -25.22 13.76 4.80
N THR A 213 -26.45 14.25 4.59
CA THR A 213 -26.73 15.68 4.35
C THR A 213 -26.18 16.57 5.46
N GLU A 214 -26.30 16.15 6.73
CA GLU A 214 -25.78 16.87 7.90
C GLU A 214 -24.24 17.01 7.88
N MET A 215 -23.54 16.11 7.19
CA MET A 215 -22.10 16.18 7.01
C MET A 215 -21.68 17.00 5.78
N GLY A 216 -22.64 17.59 5.05
CA GLY A 216 -22.41 18.33 3.82
C GLY A 216 -22.22 17.45 2.59
N ILE A 217 -22.66 16.19 2.64
CA ILE A 217 -22.65 15.28 1.48
C ILE A 217 -24.09 14.93 1.12
N THR A 218 -24.53 15.35 -0.05
CA THR A 218 -25.88 15.15 -0.58
C THR A 218 -25.84 14.29 -1.83
N SER A 219 -27.01 13.91 -2.33
CA SER A 219 -27.22 13.22 -3.60
C SER A 219 -26.72 14.02 -4.80
N ASN A 220 -26.57 15.34 -4.65
CA ASN A 220 -25.98 16.24 -5.65
C ASN A 220 -24.46 16.40 -5.51
N THR A 221 -23.84 15.83 -4.46
CA THR A 221 -22.39 15.90 -4.29
C THR A 221 -21.70 15.11 -5.40
N THR A 222 -20.77 15.79 -6.08
CA THR A 222 -19.89 15.18 -7.08
C THR A 222 -18.43 15.30 -6.69
N PHE A 223 -17.61 14.35 -7.12
CA PHE A 223 -16.18 14.31 -6.83
C PHE A 223 -15.35 14.51 -8.10
N ASP A 224 -14.31 15.35 -8.02
CA ASP A 224 -13.31 15.49 -9.10
C ASP A 224 -12.38 14.28 -9.16
N ARG A 225 -12.25 13.52 -8.06
CA ARG A 225 -11.42 12.32 -8.02
C ARG A 225 -12.05 11.28 -7.12
N ILE A 226 -12.23 10.09 -7.66
CA ILE A 226 -12.68 8.91 -6.93
C ILE A 226 -11.57 7.87 -7.05
N GLU A 227 -10.83 7.63 -5.99
CA GLU A 227 -9.81 6.58 -5.93
C GLU A 227 -10.46 5.31 -5.35
N VAL A 228 -10.34 4.19 -6.05
CA VAL A 228 -11.02 2.93 -5.70
C VAL A 228 -10.04 1.78 -5.40
N SER A 229 -8.74 2.06 -5.34
CA SER A 229 -7.70 1.07 -5.11
C SER A 229 -7.83 -0.13 -6.05
N ASN A 230 -7.69 -1.36 -5.53
CA ASN A 230 -7.76 -2.62 -6.26
C ASN A 230 -9.15 -3.25 -6.36
N ILE A 231 -10.23 -2.57 -5.92
CA ILE A 231 -11.56 -3.20 -5.87
C ILE A 231 -12.17 -3.42 -7.27
N LEU A 232 -11.50 -2.93 -8.33
CA LEU A 232 -11.80 -3.21 -9.74
C LEU A 232 -11.52 -4.67 -10.13
N ASP A 233 -10.64 -5.37 -9.42
CA ASP A 233 -10.39 -6.79 -9.67
C ASP A 233 -11.67 -7.62 -9.41
N VAL A 234 -11.89 -8.65 -10.25
CA VAL A 234 -13.07 -9.53 -10.24
C VAL A 234 -13.28 -10.27 -8.91
N ASN A 235 -12.22 -10.56 -8.17
CA ASN A 235 -12.31 -11.21 -6.86
C ASN A 235 -12.71 -10.25 -5.71
N TYR A 236 -12.97 -8.97 -6.01
CA TYR A 236 -13.53 -8.00 -5.08
C TYR A 236 -14.91 -7.52 -5.58
N VAL A 237 -15.06 -6.24 -5.92
CA VAL A 237 -16.32 -5.66 -6.43
C VAL A 237 -16.44 -5.85 -7.95
N GLY A 238 -15.31 -5.78 -8.66
CA GLY A 238 -15.26 -5.85 -10.10
C GLY A 238 -15.63 -4.52 -10.79
N VAL A 239 -15.16 -4.36 -12.02
CA VAL A 239 -15.32 -3.13 -12.83
C VAL A 239 -16.79 -2.68 -12.92
N ARG A 240 -17.73 -3.60 -13.19
CA ARG A 240 -19.14 -3.27 -13.33
C ARG A 240 -19.72 -2.69 -12.03
N GLY A 241 -19.49 -3.36 -10.89
CA GLY A 241 -20.00 -2.91 -9.60
C GLY A 241 -19.48 -1.53 -9.23
N VAL A 242 -18.17 -1.32 -9.39
CA VAL A 242 -17.52 -0.03 -9.11
C VAL A 242 -18.04 1.09 -10.00
N LEU A 243 -18.02 0.90 -11.33
CA LEU A 243 -18.38 1.97 -12.25
C LEU A 243 -19.87 2.30 -12.18
N THR A 244 -20.76 1.33 -12.00
CA THR A 244 -22.19 1.61 -11.80
C THR A 244 -22.46 2.35 -10.48
N ALA A 245 -21.75 2.00 -9.40
CA ALA A 245 -21.90 2.65 -8.10
C ALA A 245 -21.43 4.11 -8.12
N TRP A 246 -20.20 4.33 -8.61
CA TRP A 246 -19.47 5.57 -8.43
C TRP A 246 -19.53 6.53 -9.62
N SER A 247 -19.81 6.05 -10.85
CA SER A 247 -19.91 6.97 -12.00
C SER A 247 -20.93 8.09 -11.81
N PRO A 248 -22.10 7.91 -11.15
CA PRO A 248 -23.04 9.01 -10.99
C PRO A 248 -22.56 10.09 -10.01
N LEU A 249 -21.59 9.77 -9.15
CA LEU A 249 -20.98 10.72 -8.20
C LEU A 249 -19.71 11.37 -8.78
N LEU A 250 -19.30 11.01 -9.99
CA LEU A 250 -18.17 11.64 -10.67
C LEU A 250 -18.57 13.01 -11.24
N GLY A 251 -17.76 14.03 -10.98
CA GLY A 251 -17.91 15.37 -11.54
C GLY A 251 -18.01 15.37 -13.07
N GLN A 252 -18.59 16.44 -13.61
CA GLN A 252 -18.73 16.65 -15.06
C GLN A 252 -17.48 17.30 -15.69
N ASP A 253 -16.53 17.74 -14.87
CA ASP A 253 -15.31 18.37 -15.34
C ASP A 253 -14.42 17.40 -16.14
N LYS A 254 -13.71 17.92 -17.15
CA LYS A 254 -12.84 17.12 -18.03
C LYS A 254 -11.63 16.50 -17.30
N HIS A 255 -11.27 17.04 -16.14
CA HIS A 255 -10.21 16.51 -15.29
C HIS A 255 -10.74 15.46 -14.31
N ALA A 256 -12.06 15.39 -14.10
CA ALA A 256 -12.66 14.43 -13.19
C ALA A 256 -12.36 12.99 -13.63
N ALA A 257 -11.96 12.15 -12.66
CA ALA A 257 -11.67 10.74 -12.94
C ALA A 257 -11.98 9.79 -11.78
N ILE A 258 -12.38 8.57 -12.15
CA ILE A 258 -12.28 7.40 -11.29
C ILE A 258 -10.92 6.76 -11.57
N VAL A 259 -10.10 6.58 -10.53
CA VAL A 259 -8.75 6.03 -10.61
C VAL A 259 -8.69 4.76 -9.78
N GLY A 260 -8.14 3.70 -10.35
CA GLY A 260 -7.90 2.47 -9.61
C GLY A 260 -6.81 1.64 -10.28
N TYR A 261 -6.58 0.45 -9.76
CA TYR A 261 -5.63 -0.49 -10.34
C TYR A 261 -6.14 -1.93 -10.25
N PHE A 262 -5.51 -2.80 -11.03
CA PHE A 262 -5.67 -4.23 -10.97
C PHE A 262 -4.36 -4.84 -10.51
N MET A 263 -4.41 -5.74 -9.54
CA MET A 263 -3.25 -6.52 -9.09
C MET A 263 -3.50 -8.03 -9.17
N ASN A 264 -4.76 -8.46 -9.21
CA ASN A 264 -5.14 -9.87 -9.23
C ASN A 264 -5.61 -10.36 -10.61
N TRP A 265 -5.79 -9.48 -11.60
CA TRP A 265 -6.19 -9.84 -12.97
C TRP A 265 -5.35 -10.97 -13.60
N VAL A 266 -4.06 -11.05 -13.27
CA VAL A 266 -3.16 -12.10 -13.75
C VAL A 266 -3.48 -13.50 -13.22
N MET A 267 -4.30 -13.61 -12.18
CA MET A 267 -4.76 -14.91 -11.65
C MET A 267 -5.77 -15.57 -12.58
N VAL A 268 -6.47 -14.79 -13.40
CA VAL A 268 -7.52 -15.26 -14.33
C VAL A 268 -7.14 -15.07 -15.80
N GLN A 269 -6.10 -14.28 -16.08
CA GLN A 269 -5.53 -14.10 -17.41
C GLN A 269 -4.18 -14.79 -17.49
N LYS A 270 -4.15 -15.99 -18.10
CA LYS A 270 -2.98 -16.89 -18.11
C LYS A 270 -1.70 -16.22 -18.63
N ASP A 271 -1.79 -15.49 -19.74
CA ASP A 271 -0.68 -14.74 -20.36
C ASP A 271 -0.44 -13.38 -19.70
N GLY A 272 -1.04 -13.08 -18.54
CA GLY A 272 -0.79 -11.84 -17.79
C GLY A 272 0.57 -11.83 -17.07
N ARG A 273 1.13 -13.00 -16.80
CA ARG A 273 2.48 -13.21 -16.24
C ARG A 273 3.43 -13.73 -17.30
N VAL A 274 4.72 -13.43 -17.14
CA VAL A 274 5.78 -13.96 -18.02
C VAL A 274 5.75 -15.49 -18.10
N GLN A 275 5.45 -16.19 -17.00
CA GLN A 275 5.38 -17.65 -16.95
C GLN A 275 4.28 -18.24 -17.83
N GLY A 276 3.15 -17.54 -18.00
CA GLY A 276 2.05 -18.00 -18.83
C GLY A 276 2.06 -17.44 -20.25
N SER A 277 3.06 -16.62 -20.61
CA SER A 277 3.20 -15.97 -21.91
C SER A 277 3.68 -16.89 -23.05
N GLY A 278 4.04 -18.13 -22.73
CA GLY A 278 4.64 -19.09 -23.68
C GLY A 278 6.10 -18.79 -23.99
N GLU A 279 6.69 -19.57 -24.90
CA GLU A 279 8.13 -19.51 -25.21
C GLU A 279 8.56 -18.14 -25.75
N SER A 280 7.73 -17.53 -26.60
CA SER A 280 8.03 -16.22 -27.21
C SER A 280 8.14 -15.10 -26.17
N GLY A 281 7.17 -14.99 -25.26
CA GLY A 281 7.17 -13.97 -24.21
C GLY A 281 8.30 -14.17 -23.21
N MET A 282 8.57 -15.43 -22.82
CA MET A 282 9.73 -15.79 -22.00
C MET A 282 11.04 -15.38 -22.67
N LYS A 283 11.21 -15.70 -23.96
CA LYS A 283 12.43 -15.35 -24.73
C LYS A 283 12.62 -13.85 -24.85
N GLN A 284 11.55 -13.07 -25.01
CA GLN A 284 11.62 -11.62 -25.08
C GLN A 284 12.03 -11.00 -23.74
N ALA A 285 11.40 -11.43 -22.63
CA ALA A 285 11.74 -10.96 -21.29
C ALA A 285 13.18 -11.33 -20.92
N THR A 286 13.62 -12.55 -21.23
CA THR A 286 15.01 -12.99 -21.04
C THR A 286 15.97 -12.13 -21.85
N ARG A 287 15.68 -11.85 -23.14
CA ARG A 287 16.55 -11.02 -23.98
C ARG A 287 16.75 -9.63 -23.37
N LYS A 288 15.67 -8.96 -22.97
CA LYS A 288 15.74 -7.63 -22.34
C LYS A 288 16.53 -7.65 -21.02
N LEU A 289 16.41 -8.74 -20.26
CA LEU A 289 17.18 -8.92 -19.04
C LEU A 289 18.68 -9.17 -19.33
N VAL A 290 19.01 -9.90 -20.41
CA VAL A 290 20.40 -10.10 -20.89
C VAL A 290 21.01 -8.79 -21.36
N GLU A 291 20.28 -8.01 -22.15
CA GLU A 291 20.72 -6.70 -22.63
C GLU A 291 21.07 -5.76 -21.45
N ARG A 292 20.37 -5.91 -20.32
CA ARG A 292 20.65 -5.16 -19.10
C ARG A 292 21.83 -5.71 -18.29
N LYS A 293 21.77 -6.99 -17.90
CA LYS A 293 22.68 -7.57 -16.91
C LYS A 293 23.94 -8.19 -17.50
N GLY A 294 23.99 -8.35 -18.82
CA GLY A 294 24.99 -9.16 -19.50
C GLY A 294 24.68 -10.66 -19.41
N ALA A 295 25.08 -11.39 -20.44
CA ALA A 295 24.82 -12.83 -20.55
C ALA A 295 25.48 -13.65 -19.43
N ASP A 296 26.67 -13.24 -18.97
CA ASP A 296 27.44 -13.99 -17.98
C ASP A 296 26.87 -13.88 -16.57
N SER A 297 26.26 -12.73 -16.22
CA SER A 297 25.53 -12.55 -14.96
C SER A 297 24.31 -13.49 -14.88
N LEU A 298 23.58 -13.63 -15.98
CA LEU A 298 22.44 -14.56 -16.07
C LEU A 298 22.89 -16.02 -16.05
N LYS A 299 23.94 -16.38 -16.79
CA LYS A 299 24.53 -17.74 -16.73
C LYS A 299 24.93 -18.10 -15.30
N ALA A 300 25.55 -17.18 -14.57
CA ALA A 300 25.91 -17.40 -13.16
C ALA A 300 24.65 -17.60 -12.28
N ALA A 301 23.61 -16.80 -12.48
CA ALA A 301 22.34 -16.96 -11.75
C ALA A 301 21.65 -18.30 -12.02
N PHE A 302 21.69 -18.78 -13.26
CA PHE A 302 21.17 -20.11 -13.64
C PHE A 302 22.08 -21.26 -13.19
N ALA A 303 23.40 -21.09 -13.19
CA ALA A 303 24.34 -22.12 -12.75
C ALA A 303 24.32 -22.30 -11.22
N GLN A 304 24.05 -21.23 -10.47
CA GLN A 304 23.84 -21.28 -9.02
C GLN A 304 22.48 -21.84 -8.62
N SER A 305 21.52 -21.96 -9.55
CA SER A 305 20.31 -22.73 -9.31
C SER A 305 20.55 -24.19 -9.67
N SER A 306 20.60 -25.07 -8.67
CA SER A 306 20.56 -26.52 -8.88
C SER A 306 19.24 -26.90 -9.57
N PHE A 307 19.28 -26.92 -10.90
CA PHE A 307 18.12 -27.20 -11.74
C PHE A 307 18.01 -28.72 -11.95
N ASP A 308 17.21 -29.39 -11.12
CA ASP A 308 16.67 -30.70 -11.48
C ASP A 308 15.29 -30.50 -12.12
N ILE A 309 15.23 -30.69 -13.44
CA ILE A 309 14.02 -30.58 -14.27
C ILE A 309 12.87 -31.46 -13.75
N ARG A 310 13.18 -32.47 -12.92
CA ARG A 310 12.20 -33.43 -12.41
C ARG A 310 11.43 -32.96 -11.16
N ASN A 311 11.84 -31.88 -10.50
CA ASN A 311 11.19 -31.38 -9.27
C ASN A 311 10.67 -29.94 -9.43
N VAL A 312 9.60 -29.79 -10.22
CA VAL A 312 8.86 -28.52 -10.46
C VAL A 312 8.11 -28.01 -9.21
N ALA A 313 8.05 -28.81 -8.13
CA ALA A 313 7.24 -28.51 -6.95
C ALA A 313 7.79 -27.37 -6.06
N SER A 314 9.08 -27.02 -6.15
CA SER A 314 9.64 -25.87 -5.41
C SER A 314 10.87 -25.29 -6.11
N PRO A 315 10.71 -24.31 -7.01
CA PRO A 315 11.85 -23.60 -7.60
C PRO A 315 12.72 -22.99 -6.50
N GLY A 316 14.05 -23.16 -6.60
CA GLY A 316 14.99 -22.55 -5.66
C GLY A 316 14.89 -21.01 -5.64
N GLY A 317 15.32 -20.39 -4.53
CA GLY A 317 15.17 -18.94 -4.30
C GLY A 317 15.75 -18.04 -5.41
N SER A 318 16.82 -18.46 -6.08
CA SER A 318 17.44 -17.73 -7.20
C SER A 318 16.54 -17.71 -8.45
N ILE A 319 15.82 -18.80 -8.75
CA ILE A 319 14.88 -18.88 -9.87
C ILE A 319 13.66 -17.98 -9.62
N ILE A 320 13.16 -17.96 -8.38
CA ILE A 320 12.05 -17.07 -7.99
C ILE A 320 12.44 -15.59 -8.16
N SER A 321 13.66 -15.25 -7.74
CA SER A 321 14.21 -13.90 -7.92
C SER A 321 14.30 -13.50 -9.38
N LEU A 322 14.76 -14.43 -10.23
CA LEU A 322 14.85 -14.21 -11.67
C LEU A 322 13.48 -14.01 -12.31
N TYR A 323 12.49 -14.83 -11.98
CA TYR A 323 11.13 -14.64 -12.50
C TYR A 323 10.56 -13.28 -12.12
N LYS A 324 10.75 -12.82 -10.88
CA LYS A 324 10.33 -11.47 -10.47
C LYS A 324 10.98 -10.38 -11.33
N GLU A 325 12.26 -10.51 -11.66
CA GLU A 325 12.95 -9.57 -12.55
C GLU A 325 12.45 -9.64 -14.00
N MET A 326 12.10 -10.84 -14.47
CA MET A 326 11.51 -11.01 -15.79
C MET A 326 10.14 -10.34 -15.90
N GLU A 327 9.32 -10.33 -14.83
CA GLU A 327 8.04 -9.61 -14.81
C GLU A 327 8.21 -8.09 -15.02
N VAL A 328 9.32 -7.51 -14.53
CA VAL A 328 9.68 -6.10 -14.79
C VAL A 328 9.85 -5.84 -16.29
N MET A 329 10.48 -6.79 -16.98
CA MET A 329 10.77 -6.71 -18.41
C MET A 329 9.64 -7.25 -19.29
N TYR A 330 8.58 -7.77 -18.69
CA TYR A 330 7.46 -8.36 -19.42
C TYR A 330 6.43 -7.28 -19.78
N GLU A 331 6.23 -7.14 -21.09
CA GLU A 331 5.19 -6.28 -21.67
C GLU A 331 3.88 -7.07 -21.67
N ASN A 332 2.92 -6.65 -20.85
CA ASN A 332 1.64 -7.35 -20.64
C ASN A 332 0.40 -6.49 -20.91
N SER A 333 0.51 -5.41 -21.70
CA SER A 333 -0.61 -4.56 -22.13
C SER A 333 -1.61 -5.33 -23.00
N LYS A 334 -1.15 -6.12 -23.99
CA LYS A 334 -2.04 -6.93 -24.84
C LYS A 334 -2.83 -7.98 -24.06
N PRO A 335 -2.21 -8.80 -23.17
CA PRO A 335 -2.94 -9.65 -22.23
C PRO A 335 -3.95 -8.87 -21.38
N PHE A 336 -3.58 -7.67 -20.90
CA PHE A 336 -4.47 -6.85 -20.08
C PHE A 336 -5.67 -6.32 -20.87
N GLU A 337 -5.49 -5.85 -22.10
CA GLU A 337 -6.59 -5.45 -22.98
C GLU A 337 -7.54 -6.61 -23.28
N LYS A 338 -6.99 -7.80 -23.51
CA LYS A 338 -7.78 -9.03 -23.68
C LYS A 338 -8.59 -9.36 -22.44
N TYR A 339 -8.00 -9.20 -21.26
CA TYR A 339 -8.70 -9.33 -19.98
C TYR A 339 -9.85 -8.31 -19.87
N LEU A 340 -9.61 -7.02 -20.13
CA LEU A 340 -10.66 -5.99 -20.07
C LEU A 340 -11.81 -6.25 -21.05
N LYS A 341 -11.52 -6.78 -22.25
CA LYS A 341 -12.54 -7.23 -23.21
C LYS A 341 -13.35 -8.41 -22.69
N LYS A 342 -12.71 -9.39 -22.04
CA LYS A 342 -13.38 -10.53 -21.40
C LYS A 342 -14.32 -10.07 -20.28
N GLU A 343 -13.92 -9.05 -19.53
CA GLU A 343 -14.73 -8.39 -18.50
C GLU A 343 -15.80 -7.43 -19.07
N LYS A 344 -15.98 -7.42 -20.41
CA LYS A 344 -17.01 -6.63 -21.12
C LYS A 344 -16.93 -5.13 -20.81
N LEU A 345 -15.70 -4.61 -20.68
CA LEU A 345 -15.48 -3.20 -20.32
C LEU A 345 -16.17 -2.23 -21.30
N ASP A 346 -16.18 -2.53 -22.60
CA ASP A 346 -16.83 -1.68 -23.61
C ASP A 346 -18.35 -1.51 -23.39
N ILE A 347 -19.03 -2.55 -22.89
CA ILE A 347 -20.45 -2.49 -22.56
C ILE A 347 -20.64 -1.64 -21.30
N ILE A 348 -19.82 -1.87 -20.27
CA ILE A 348 -19.89 -1.14 -19.00
C ILE A 348 -19.64 0.36 -19.22
N LEU A 349 -18.65 0.71 -20.04
CA LEU A 349 -18.32 2.10 -20.36
C LEU A 349 -19.49 2.82 -21.04
N ARG A 350 -20.13 2.17 -22.03
CA ARG A 350 -21.34 2.71 -22.68
C ARG A 350 -22.50 2.91 -21.71
N GLU A 351 -22.78 1.93 -20.85
CA GLU A 351 -23.87 2.00 -19.86
C GLU A 351 -23.62 3.10 -18.82
N THR A 352 -22.37 3.30 -18.43
CA THR A 352 -21.97 4.28 -17.40
C THR A 352 -21.65 5.66 -17.96
N LYS A 353 -21.65 5.83 -19.29
CA LYS A 353 -21.25 7.05 -20.01
C LYS A 353 -19.86 7.52 -19.59
N LEU A 354 -18.93 6.56 -19.54
CA LEU A 354 -17.53 6.78 -19.25
C LEU A 354 -16.68 6.30 -20.41
N LYS A 355 -15.45 6.80 -20.49
CA LYS A 355 -14.39 6.26 -21.33
C LYS A 355 -13.19 5.88 -20.48
N LEU A 356 -12.49 4.83 -20.90
CA LEU A 356 -11.14 4.54 -20.41
C LEU A 356 -10.17 5.54 -21.04
N ARG A 357 -9.37 6.23 -20.24
CA ARG A 357 -8.37 7.16 -20.77
C ARG A 357 -7.20 6.39 -21.37
N GLY A 358 -6.93 6.62 -22.66
CA GLY A 358 -5.73 6.08 -23.32
C GLY A 358 -4.44 6.71 -22.78
N GLN A 359 -4.47 8.02 -22.52
CA GLN A 359 -3.37 8.76 -21.90
C GLN A 359 -3.75 9.15 -20.46
N HIS A 360 -2.99 8.65 -19.49
CA HIS A 360 -3.20 8.93 -18.09
C HIS A 360 -2.68 10.31 -17.68
N LYS A 361 -3.34 10.91 -16.68
CA LYS A 361 -3.03 12.27 -16.17
C LYS A 361 -2.79 12.31 -14.66
N ILE A 362 -3.07 11.22 -13.95
CA ILE A 362 -3.07 11.14 -12.49
C ILE A 362 -2.08 10.07 -12.03
N VAL A 363 -2.12 8.88 -12.63
CA VAL A 363 -1.21 7.77 -12.31
C VAL A 363 -0.65 7.14 -13.60
N PRO A 364 0.61 6.71 -13.65
CA PRO A 364 1.13 6.01 -14.83
C PRO A 364 0.43 4.66 -15.04
N HIS A 365 0.44 4.12 -16.27
CA HIS A 365 -0.17 2.82 -16.60
C HIS A 365 0.40 1.65 -15.77
N ARG A 366 1.66 1.76 -15.35
CA ARG A 366 2.39 0.77 -14.55
C ARG A 366 3.32 1.43 -13.53
N LEU A 367 3.73 0.66 -12.54
CA LEU A 367 4.80 1.05 -11.63
C LEU A 367 6.10 1.33 -12.40
N GLY A 368 6.80 2.41 -12.02
CA GLY A 368 8.10 2.78 -12.59
C GLY A 368 8.04 3.50 -13.95
N LEU A 369 6.85 3.86 -14.43
CA LEU A 369 6.65 4.69 -15.62
C LEU A 369 6.33 6.15 -15.25
N SER A 370 6.52 7.05 -16.20
CA SER A 370 6.15 8.46 -16.11
C SER A 370 4.70 8.70 -16.54
N LEU A 371 4.12 9.82 -16.12
CA LEU A 371 2.84 10.28 -16.66
C LEU A 371 3.00 10.59 -18.15
N GLY A 372 2.13 10.00 -18.97
CA GLY A 372 2.14 10.18 -20.43
C GLY A 372 2.83 9.08 -21.21
N ASP A 373 3.59 8.19 -20.55
CA ASP A 373 4.13 6.99 -21.21
C ASP A 373 2.99 6.11 -21.76
N PRO A 374 3.17 5.44 -22.90
CA PRO A 374 2.16 4.56 -23.47
C PRO A 374 1.93 3.31 -22.60
N SER A 375 0.79 2.65 -22.79
CA SER A 375 0.37 1.50 -21.97
C SER A 375 1.27 0.26 -22.10
N ASP A 376 2.02 0.17 -23.21
CA ASP A 376 2.98 -0.89 -23.52
C ASP A 376 4.43 -0.54 -23.16
N ALA A 377 4.67 0.62 -22.53
CA ALA A 377 5.99 0.99 -22.06
C ALA A 377 6.48 0.06 -20.94
N LEU A 378 7.80 -0.09 -20.87
CA LEU A 378 8.49 -0.77 -19.78
C LEU A 378 9.25 0.23 -18.92
N PRO A 379 9.35 -0.03 -17.61
CA PRO A 379 10.10 0.85 -16.70
C PRO A 379 11.56 0.94 -17.13
N HIS A 380 12.10 2.16 -17.08
CA HIS A 380 13.50 2.44 -17.34
C HIS A 380 14.24 2.65 -16.02
N PHE A 381 15.37 1.95 -15.85
CA PHE A 381 16.23 2.11 -14.67
C PHE A 381 17.63 2.54 -15.14
N PRO A 382 18.06 3.78 -14.83
CA PRO A 382 19.25 4.39 -15.41
C PRO A 382 20.57 3.72 -14.99
N ASN A 383 20.58 3.01 -13.86
CA ASN A 383 21.77 2.34 -13.33
C ASN A 383 21.41 1.11 -12.48
N GLU A 384 22.44 0.37 -12.04
CA GLU A 384 22.29 -0.83 -11.21
C GLU A 384 21.68 -0.55 -9.83
N GLU A 385 21.91 0.64 -9.26
CA GLU A 385 21.31 1.01 -7.98
C GLU A 385 19.81 1.22 -8.09
N SER A 386 19.35 1.97 -9.09
CA SER A 386 17.93 2.19 -9.36
C SER A 386 17.21 0.86 -9.59
N TRP A 387 17.82 -0.05 -10.37
CA TRP A 387 17.31 -1.40 -10.55
C TRP A 387 17.18 -2.14 -9.22
N TYR A 388 18.24 -2.14 -8.42
CA TYR A 388 18.24 -2.80 -7.11
C TYR A 388 17.18 -2.22 -6.16
N TYR A 389 17.07 -0.89 -6.04
CA TYR A 389 16.10 -0.23 -5.17
C TYR A 389 14.65 -0.53 -5.55
N ARG A 390 14.37 -0.63 -6.85
CA ARG A 390 13.02 -0.88 -7.34
C ARG A 390 12.66 -2.37 -7.33
N THR A 391 13.60 -3.25 -7.63
CA THR A 391 13.31 -4.70 -7.80
C THR A 391 13.61 -5.55 -6.57
N LYS A 392 14.49 -5.09 -5.67
CA LYS A 392 14.95 -5.85 -4.50
C LYS A 392 14.54 -5.25 -3.16
N LEU A 393 14.44 -3.91 -3.07
CA LEU A 393 13.96 -3.24 -1.85
C LEU A 393 12.45 -2.98 -1.85
N SER A 394 11.75 -3.08 -2.99
CA SER A 394 10.30 -2.86 -3.06
C SER A 394 9.52 -4.19 -3.05
N GLY A 395 8.30 -4.15 -2.50
CA GLY A 395 7.35 -5.27 -2.50
C GLY A 395 6.53 -5.41 -3.79
N SER A 396 6.85 -4.69 -4.85
CA SER A 396 6.05 -4.62 -6.09
C SER A 396 6.03 -5.96 -6.83
N THR A 397 4.88 -6.30 -7.41
CA THR A 397 4.74 -7.54 -8.20
C THR A 397 4.98 -7.32 -9.70
N TRP A 398 5.01 -6.07 -10.15
CA TRP A 398 5.24 -5.60 -11.53
C TRP A 398 4.17 -5.97 -12.54
N VAL A 399 3.10 -6.60 -12.07
CA VAL A 399 1.91 -6.94 -12.86
C VAL A 399 0.77 -5.95 -12.65
N GLU A 400 0.92 -5.02 -11.70
CA GLU A 400 -0.08 -4.00 -11.41
C GLU A 400 -0.36 -3.15 -12.67
N ARG A 401 -1.65 -2.92 -12.92
CA ARG A 401 -2.13 -2.08 -14.02
C ARG A 401 -3.07 -1.02 -13.49
N PHE A 402 -2.68 0.24 -13.64
CA PHE A 402 -3.54 1.36 -13.27
C PHE A 402 -4.49 1.69 -14.42
N VAL A 403 -5.63 2.26 -14.11
CA VAL A 403 -6.61 2.75 -15.09
C VAL A 403 -7.23 4.06 -14.61
N GLU A 404 -7.59 4.91 -15.57
CA GLU A 404 -8.37 6.11 -15.32
C GLU A 404 -9.64 6.11 -16.19
N PHE A 405 -10.79 6.27 -15.56
CA PHE A 405 -12.06 6.44 -16.24
C PHE A 405 -12.53 7.88 -16.11
N SER A 406 -12.99 8.49 -17.20
CA SER A 406 -13.55 9.84 -17.19
C SER A 406 -14.83 9.91 -18.00
N ARG A 407 -15.55 11.03 -17.90
CA ARG A 407 -16.66 11.34 -18.82
C ARG A 407 -16.17 11.34 -20.28
N GLU A 408 -17.08 11.01 -21.19
CA GLU A 408 -16.86 11.09 -22.64
C GLU A 408 -16.43 12.49 -23.10
#